data_AF-A0A1W2APV9-F1
#
_entry.id   AF-A0A1W2APV9-F1
#
_cell.length_a   1.000
_cell.length_b   1.000
_cell.length_c   1.000
_cell.angle_alpha   90.00
_cell.angle_beta   90.00
_cell.angle_gamma   90.00
#
_symmetry.space_group_name_H-M   'P 1'
#
loop_
_entity.id
_entity.type
_entity.pdbx_description
1 polymer ?
#
loop_
_entity_poly.entity_id
_entity_poly.type
_entity_poly.pdbx_seq_one_letter_code
_entity_poly.pdbx_strand_id
1 'polypeptide(L)'
;MRTSPKTGRRADERSRRSVGAYRGLPSLGYALTQGRRAAAGWPALAGNHVMIRCAGGVVVLCHLQRGSLSVTVGEQVGTGQPVARCGNSGNSTEPHVHVQAIDRLPVEVASAVPMSCDGRLPHNGEVIEG
;
A
#
# COMPACT_ATOMS: atom_id res chain seq x y z
N MET A 1 -25.42 -19.08 50.94
CA MET A 1 -24.46 -20.02 50.32
C MET A 1 -24.02 -19.38 48.99
N ARG A 2 -23.01 -18.48 48.94
CA ARG A 2 -21.59 -18.67 48.51
C ARG A 2 -21.39 -19.90 47.60
N THR A 3 -20.86 -19.76 46.37
CA THR A 3 -19.46 -19.49 45.99
C THR A 3 -19.40 -18.86 44.57
N SER A 4 -18.75 -17.70 44.35
CA SER A 4 -17.34 -17.40 43.99
C SER A 4 -16.84 -17.84 42.58
N PRO A 5 -16.00 -17.02 41.92
CA PRO A 5 -15.79 -16.98 40.46
C PRO A 5 -14.51 -17.70 39.98
N LYS A 6 -14.41 -17.98 38.67
CA LYS A 6 -13.14 -18.37 38.03
C LYS A 6 -12.62 -17.29 37.08
N THR A 7 -11.44 -16.84 37.48
CA THR A 7 -10.51 -15.89 36.90
C THR A 7 -9.84 -16.44 35.64
N GLY A 8 -9.55 -15.55 34.68
CA GLY A 8 -8.24 -15.47 34.02
C GLY A 8 -8.05 -16.18 32.68
N ARG A 9 -7.96 -15.38 31.61
CA ARG A 9 -6.70 -15.17 30.87
C ARG A 9 -6.76 -13.84 30.13
N ARG A 10 -5.87 -12.93 30.51
CA ARG A 10 -5.62 -11.65 29.85
C ARG A 10 -5.14 -11.95 28.43
N ALA A 11 -5.85 -11.46 27.43
CA ALA A 11 -5.32 -11.38 26.08
C ALA A 11 -4.17 -10.36 26.10
N ASP A 12 -3.04 -10.80 25.59
CA ASP A 12 -1.76 -10.12 25.52
C ASP A 12 -1.89 -8.74 24.84
N GLU A 13 -1.75 -7.71 25.65
CA GLU A 13 -1.67 -6.30 25.24
C GLU A 13 -0.24 -6.00 24.78
N ARG A 14 0.19 -6.61 23.67
CA ARG A 14 1.52 -6.40 23.08
C ARG A 14 1.49 -6.35 21.56
N SER A 15 0.75 -5.41 20.99
CA SER A 15 1.09 -4.86 19.66
C SER A 15 0.42 -3.50 19.43
N ARG A 16 0.77 -2.51 20.25
CA ARG A 16 0.48 -1.08 20.00
C ARG A 16 1.73 -0.24 20.18
N ARG A 17 2.86 -0.65 19.58
CA ARG A 17 3.95 0.30 19.34
C ARG A 17 3.63 1.04 18.06
N SER A 18 2.74 2.03 18.18
CA SER A 18 2.71 3.16 17.27
C SER A 18 4.12 3.76 17.30
N VAL A 19 4.91 3.51 16.26
CA VAL A 19 6.19 4.21 16.11
C VAL A 19 5.83 5.67 15.94
N GLY A 20 6.11 6.50 16.96
CA GLY A 20 5.80 7.91 16.92
C GLY A 20 6.37 8.51 15.64
N ALA A 21 5.51 9.16 14.84
CA ALA A 21 5.95 9.89 13.67
C ALA A 21 6.88 11.01 14.15
N TYR A 22 8.19 10.82 13.97
CA TYR A 22 9.21 11.81 14.31
C TYR A 22 9.05 13.02 13.38
N ARG A 23 8.23 14.00 13.81
CA ARG A 23 8.05 15.31 13.16
C ARG A 23 9.13 16.30 13.60
N GLY A 24 10.40 15.96 13.37
CA GLY A 24 11.57 16.81 13.70
C GLY A 24 12.47 17.06 12.50
N LEU A 25 13.68 17.61 12.71
CA LEU A 25 14.67 17.92 11.66
C LEU A 25 14.91 16.83 10.59
N PRO A 26 14.82 15.51 10.87
CA PRO A 26 14.90 14.47 9.84
C PRO A 26 13.82 14.57 8.74
N SER A 27 12.64 15.10 9.04
CA SER A 27 11.56 15.27 8.05
C SER A 27 11.86 16.41 7.05
N LEU A 28 12.62 17.44 7.44
CA LEU A 28 13.13 18.47 6.53
C LEU A 28 14.18 17.88 5.59
N GLY A 29 15.12 17.08 6.11
CA GLY A 29 16.08 16.35 5.28
C GLY A 29 15.40 15.44 4.27
N TYR A 30 14.36 14.71 4.70
CA TYR A 30 13.53 13.89 3.83
C TYR A 30 12.78 14.74 2.78
N ALA A 31 12.15 15.86 3.19
CA ALA A 31 11.45 16.78 2.29
C ALA A 31 12.35 17.32 1.17
N LEU A 32 13.62 17.61 1.47
CA LEU A 32 14.59 18.04 0.46
C LEU A 32 14.89 16.95 -0.60
N THR A 33 14.74 15.67 -0.26
CA THR A 33 14.86 14.57 -1.23
C THR A 33 13.60 14.37 -2.08
N GLN A 34 12.44 14.86 -1.63
CA GLN A 34 11.16 14.71 -2.34
C GLN A 34 11.18 15.44 -3.69
N GLY A 35 11.72 16.67 -3.72
CA GLY A 35 11.83 17.45 -4.95
C GLY A 35 12.66 16.74 -6.02
N ARG A 36 13.78 16.10 -5.62
CA ARG A 36 14.62 15.32 -6.55
C ARG A 36 13.91 14.07 -7.08
N ARG A 37 13.13 13.38 -6.24
CA ARG A 37 12.37 12.18 -6.64
C ARG A 37 11.20 12.52 -7.55
N ALA A 38 10.51 13.63 -7.30
CA ALA A 38 9.48 14.15 -8.18
C ALA A 38 10.06 14.55 -9.55
N ALA A 39 11.22 15.22 -9.56
CA ALA A 39 11.93 15.56 -10.79
C ALA A 39 12.42 14.34 -11.59
N ALA A 40 12.69 13.21 -10.91
CA ALA A 40 13.08 11.95 -11.55
C ALA A 40 11.90 11.17 -12.17
N GLY A 41 10.68 11.71 -12.10
CA GLY A 41 9.51 11.19 -12.77
C GLY A 41 8.77 10.07 -12.01
N TRP A 42 7.67 9.61 -12.62
CA TRP A 42 6.75 8.67 -12.01
C TRP A 42 7.39 7.35 -11.52
N PRO A 43 8.32 6.70 -12.26
CA PRO A 43 8.96 5.47 -11.79
C PRO A 43 9.75 5.64 -10.49
N ALA A 44 10.39 6.80 -10.29
CA ALA A 44 11.13 7.10 -9.07
C ALA A 44 10.21 7.27 -7.85
N LEU A 45 9.00 7.79 -8.08
CA LEU A 45 7.95 7.92 -7.07
C LEU A 45 7.34 6.56 -6.74
N ALA A 46 6.91 5.81 -7.76
CA ALA A 46 6.26 4.52 -7.61
C ALA A 46 7.16 3.45 -6.98
N GLY A 47 8.47 3.49 -7.23
CA GLY A 47 9.39 2.46 -6.78
C GLY A 47 9.23 1.16 -7.56
N ASN A 48 9.44 0.02 -6.90
CA ASN A 48 9.11 -1.28 -7.47
C ASN A 48 7.59 -1.40 -7.54
N HIS A 49 7.06 -1.71 -8.72
CA HIS A 49 5.63 -1.63 -8.97
C HIS A 49 5.17 -2.73 -9.95
N VAL A 50 3.87 -3.03 -9.91
CA VAL A 50 3.19 -3.90 -10.87
C VAL A 50 2.00 -3.15 -11.44
N MET A 51 1.80 -3.25 -12.75
CA MET A 51 0.64 -2.72 -13.46
C MET A 51 -0.16 -3.88 -14.03
N ILE A 52 -1.44 -3.95 -13.70
CA ILE A 52 -2.34 -5.02 -14.11
C ILE A 52 -3.43 -4.40 -14.98
N ARG A 53 -3.50 -4.84 -16.25
CA ARG A 53 -4.58 -4.44 -17.16
C ARG A 53 -5.85 -5.21 -16.79
N CYS A 54 -6.92 -4.48 -16.55
CA CYS A 54 -8.26 -5.01 -16.26
C CYS A 54 -9.26 -4.48 -17.30
N ALA A 55 -10.47 -5.04 -17.34
CA ALA A 55 -11.52 -4.59 -18.27
C ALA A 55 -11.89 -3.10 -18.08
N GLY A 56 -11.81 -2.59 -16.85
CA GLY A 56 -12.14 -1.20 -16.50
C GLY A 56 -10.96 -0.22 -16.46
N GLY A 57 -9.75 -0.62 -16.83
CA GLY A 57 -8.56 0.24 -16.76
C GLY A 57 -7.28 -0.50 -16.38
N VAL A 58 -6.40 0.16 -15.63
CA VAL A 58 -5.14 -0.39 -15.12
C VAL A 58 -5.08 -0.20 -13.62
N VAL A 59 -4.89 -1.30 -12.88
CA VAL A 59 -4.58 -1.25 -11.45
C VAL A 59 -3.07 -1.18 -11.30
N VAL A 60 -2.59 -0.25 -10.50
CA VAL A 60 -1.17 -0.05 -10.23
C VAL A 60 -0.90 -0.24 -8.74
N LEU A 61 0.06 -1.12 -8.45
CA LEU A 61 0.55 -1.42 -7.10
C LEU A 61 1.97 -0.86 -6.98
N CYS A 62 2.17 0.11 -6.08
CA CYS A 62 3.43 0.81 -5.89
C CYS A 62 4.10 0.42 -4.57
N HIS A 63 5.34 0.90 -4.40
CA HIS A 63 6.17 0.75 -3.20
C HIS A 63 6.53 -0.69 -2.82
N LEU A 64 6.38 -1.65 -3.74
CA LEU A 64 6.60 -3.08 -3.50
C LEU A 64 8.05 -3.36 -3.06
N GLN A 65 8.28 -4.48 -2.38
CA GLN A 65 9.63 -4.88 -2.00
C GLN A 65 10.44 -5.25 -3.25
N ARG A 66 11.66 -4.72 -3.40
CA ARG A 66 12.56 -5.08 -4.51
C ARG A 66 12.89 -6.58 -4.45
N GLY A 67 12.89 -7.24 -5.60
CA GLY A 67 13.16 -8.68 -5.71
C GLY A 67 12.05 -9.58 -5.13
N SER A 68 10.85 -9.03 -4.90
CA SER A 68 9.70 -9.81 -4.39
C SER A 68 8.64 -10.12 -5.45
N LEU A 69 8.80 -9.64 -6.67
CA LEU A 69 7.85 -9.89 -7.76
C LEU A 69 7.79 -11.39 -8.05
N SER A 70 6.59 -11.95 -8.06
CA SER A 70 6.31 -13.35 -8.39
C SER A 70 5.65 -13.52 -9.76
N VAL A 71 5.55 -12.42 -10.53
CA VAL A 71 4.95 -12.37 -11.86
C VAL A 71 5.88 -11.73 -12.86
N THR A 72 5.65 -12.00 -14.14
CA THR A 72 6.41 -11.45 -15.27
C THR A 72 5.56 -10.57 -16.19
N VAL A 73 6.20 -9.72 -17.00
CA VAL A 73 5.48 -8.86 -17.95
C VAL A 73 4.75 -9.72 -18.98
N GLY A 74 3.45 -9.47 -19.16
CA GLY A 74 2.59 -10.21 -20.07
C GLY A 74 1.92 -11.43 -19.43
N GLU A 75 2.25 -11.78 -18.20
CA GLU A 75 1.60 -12.84 -17.45
C GLU A 75 0.15 -12.48 -17.10
N GLN A 76 -0.76 -13.44 -17.24
CA GLN A 76 -2.14 -13.30 -16.78
C GLN A 76 -2.20 -13.57 -15.28
N VAL A 77 -2.81 -12.65 -14.54
CA VAL A 77 -2.94 -12.74 -13.08
C VAL A 77 -4.39 -13.01 -12.71
N GLY A 78 -4.63 -14.06 -11.92
CA GLY A 78 -5.95 -14.38 -11.37
C GLY A 78 -6.23 -13.71 -10.03
N THR A 79 -7.51 -13.60 -9.65
CA THR A 79 -7.91 -13.16 -8.31
C THR A 79 -7.28 -14.07 -7.25
N GLY A 80 -6.70 -13.48 -6.20
CA GLY A 80 -6.03 -14.20 -5.12
C GLY A 80 -4.60 -14.64 -5.43
N GLN A 81 -4.11 -14.48 -6.66
CA GLN A 81 -2.73 -14.79 -7.01
C GLN A 81 -1.77 -13.77 -6.37
N PRO A 82 -0.76 -14.21 -5.60
CA PRO A 82 0.28 -13.33 -5.11
C PRO A 82 1.12 -12.75 -6.26
N VAL A 83 1.29 -11.43 -6.29
CA VAL A 83 2.10 -10.73 -7.32
C VAL A 83 3.42 -10.17 -6.80
N ALA A 84 3.46 -9.79 -5.52
CA ALA A 84 4.63 -9.22 -4.84
C ALA A 84 4.42 -9.15 -3.32
N ARG A 85 5.49 -8.84 -2.58
CA ARG A 85 5.39 -8.49 -1.14
C ARG A 85 5.32 -6.97 -0.94
N CYS A 86 4.60 -6.56 0.12
CA CYS A 86 4.61 -5.19 0.65
C CYS A 86 6.05 -4.70 0.88
N GLY A 87 6.32 -3.45 0.55
CA GLY A 87 7.65 -2.88 0.66
C GLY A 87 7.65 -1.41 1.05
N ASN A 88 8.81 -0.80 0.87
CA ASN A 88 9.05 0.62 1.13
C ASN A 88 9.99 1.19 0.05
N SER A 89 9.75 0.85 -1.21
CA SER A 89 10.57 1.31 -2.34
C SER A 89 9.99 2.58 -2.97
N GLY A 90 10.80 3.30 -3.75
CA GLY A 90 10.38 4.56 -4.37
C GLY A 90 10.31 5.69 -3.34
N ASN A 91 9.22 6.45 -3.38
CA ASN A 91 9.00 7.56 -2.48
C ASN A 91 7.97 7.23 -1.39
N SER A 92 8.42 6.53 -0.36
CA SER A 92 7.60 6.09 0.77
C SER A 92 8.38 6.28 2.08
N THR A 93 7.66 6.56 3.17
CA THR A 93 8.24 6.75 4.51
C THR A 93 8.21 5.49 5.37
N GLU A 94 7.23 4.62 5.14
CA GLU A 94 7.02 3.39 5.92
C GLU A 94 6.53 2.24 5.03
N PRO A 95 6.67 0.96 5.46
CA PRO A 95 6.20 -0.16 4.65
C PRO A 95 4.68 -0.17 4.44
N HIS A 96 4.24 -0.02 3.19
CA HIS A 96 2.84 -0.10 2.79
C HIS A 96 2.70 -0.43 1.30
N VAL A 97 1.47 -0.64 0.84
CA VAL A 97 1.14 -0.76 -0.59
C VAL A 97 0.26 0.42 -0.98
N HIS A 98 0.71 1.20 -1.95
CA HIS A 98 -0.15 2.20 -2.60
C HIS A 98 -0.86 1.54 -3.78
N VAL A 99 -2.19 1.60 -3.77
CA VAL A 99 -3.06 1.05 -4.81
C VAL A 99 -3.77 2.19 -5.51
N GLN A 100 -3.70 2.23 -6.83
CA GLN A 100 -4.44 3.19 -7.65
C GLN A 100 -5.01 2.52 -8.90
N ALA A 101 -6.11 3.05 -9.42
CA ALA A 101 -6.66 2.66 -10.72
C ALA A 101 -6.65 3.85 -11.68
N ILE A 102 -6.25 3.60 -12.92
CA ILE A 102 -6.18 4.61 -13.99
C ILE A 102 -6.83 4.08 -15.27
N ASP A 103 -7.29 4.96 -16.15
CA ASP A 103 -7.99 4.58 -17.38
C ASP A 103 -7.05 3.93 -18.41
N ARG A 104 -5.82 4.43 -18.53
CA ARG A 104 -4.87 3.99 -19.56
C ARG A 104 -3.41 4.17 -19.15
N LEU A 105 -2.54 3.69 -20.04
CA LEU A 105 -1.11 4.03 -20.07
C LEU A 105 -0.86 4.97 -21.25
N PRO A 106 0.19 5.83 -21.19
CA PRO A 106 1.16 5.95 -20.10
C PRO A 106 0.60 6.76 -18.90
N VAL A 107 1.15 6.54 -17.70
CA VAL A 107 0.55 7.01 -16.43
C VAL A 107 0.47 8.54 -16.35
N GLU A 108 1.40 9.23 -17.03
CA GLU A 108 1.56 10.68 -17.03
C GLU A 108 0.38 11.42 -17.64
N VAL A 109 -0.41 10.76 -18.49
CA VAL A 109 -1.57 11.34 -19.19
C VAL A 109 -2.88 10.62 -18.85
N ALA A 110 -2.84 9.74 -17.85
CA ALA A 110 -3.98 8.94 -17.44
C ALA A 110 -4.86 9.69 -16.44
N SER A 111 -6.15 9.36 -16.44
CA SER A 111 -7.11 9.84 -15.46
C SER A 111 -7.35 8.76 -14.40
N ALA A 112 -7.55 9.20 -13.15
CA ALA A 112 -7.91 8.28 -12.07
C ALA A 112 -9.29 7.67 -12.31
N VAL A 113 -9.41 6.37 -12.03
CA VAL A 113 -10.68 5.63 -12.09
C VAL A 113 -11.10 5.27 -10.66
N PRO A 114 -12.37 5.49 -10.26
CA PRO A 114 -12.84 5.08 -8.94
C PRO A 114 -12.71 3.57 -8.75
N MET A 115 -12.21 3.16 -7.58
CA MET A 115 -12.15 1.76 -7.17
C MET A 115 -13.07 1.54 -5.98
N SER A 116 -13.96 0.55 -6.07
CA SER A 116 -14.87 0.17 -5.00
C SER A 116 -14.48 -1.16 -4.39
N CYS A 117 -14.67 -1.30 -3.09
CA CYS A 117 -14.59 -2.57 -2.37
C CYS A 117 -16.03 -2.98 -2.02
N ASP A 118 -16.45 -4.19 -2.39
CA ASP A 118 -17.83 -4.67 -2.20
C ASP A 118 -18.90 -3.70 -2.71
N GLY A 119 -18.65 -3.07 -3.86
CA GLY A 119 -19.57 -2.14 -4.51
C GLY A 119 -19.65 -0.74 -3.88
N ARG A 120 -18.82 -0.41 -2.89
CA ARG A 120 -18.79 0.91 -2.24
C ARG A 120 -17.37 1.46 -2.08
N LEU A 121 -17.27 2.76 -1.83
CA LEU A 121 -16.01 3.39 -1.43
C LEU A 121 -15.83 3.23 0.08
N PRO A 122 -14.69 2.68 0.55
CA PRO A 122 -14.43 2.61 1.98
C PRO A 122 -14.23 3.98 2.60
N HIS A 123 -14.57 4.11 3.87
CA HIS A 123 -14.24 5.29 4.66
C HIS A 123 -12.80 5.20 5.21
N ASN A 124 -12.17 6.35 5.46
CA ASN A 124 -10.84 6.39 6.06
C ASN A 124 -10.85 5.68 7.43
N GLY A 125 -9.95 4.72 7.61
CA GLY A 125 -9.83 3.91 8.83
C GLY A 125 -10.74 2.69 8.88
N GLU A 126 -11.57 2.47 7.87
CA GLU A 126 -12.36 1.25 7.75
C GLU A 126 -11.48 0.05 7.40
N VAL A 127 -11.75 -1.08 8.06
CA VAL A 127 -11.17 -2.38 7.70
C VAL A 127 -12.21 -3.13 6.87
N ILE A 128 -11.85 -3.47 5.64
CA ILE A 128 -12.67 -4.30 4.76
C ILE A 128 -12.19 -5.73 4.90
N GLU A 129 -13.11 -6.63 5.27
CA GLU A 129 -12.87 -8.07 5.30
C GLU A 129 -13.33 -8.68 3.98
N GLY A 130 -12.59 -9.66 3.47
CA GLY A 130 -12.87 -10.37 2.22
C GLY A 130 -12.62 -11.86 2.36
#